data_AF-A0A670Y4K1-F1
#
_entry.id   AF-A0A670Y4K1-F1
#
_cell.length_a   1.000
_cell.length_b   1.000
_cell.length_c   1.000
_cell.angle_alpha   90.00
_cell.angle_beta   90.00
_cell.angle_gamma   90.00
#
_symmetry.space_group_name_H-M   'P 1'
#
loop_
_entity.id
_entity.type
_entity.pdbx_description
1 polymer ?
#
loop_
_entity_poly.entity_id
_entity_poly.type
_entity_poly.pdbx_seq_one_letter_code
_entity_poly.pdbx_strand_id
1 'polypeptide(L)'
;TDRGSFEEVLPLKNLLDEVKKPKNVTLILVGNKADLDHSRQVSTEEGEKLATELACAFYECSACTGEGNIMEAFYELCREVRRRKMVQGKTRRRSSTTHVKQAINKMLTKISTTFLQKENATNWIF
;
A
#
# COMPACT_ATOMS: atom_id res chain seq x y z
N THR A 1 -19.62 20.91 -6.40
CA THR A 1 -19.79 19.48 -6.03
C THR A 1 -21.24 19.17 -5.71
N ASP A 2 -21.79 18.08 -6.25
CA ASP A 2 -23.19 17.62 -6.08
C ASP A 2 -23.29 16.55 -4.98
N ARG A 3 -24.35 16.58 -4.17
CA ARG A 3 -24.53 15.70 -3.00
C ARG A 3 -24.65 14.22 -3.38
N GLY A 4 -25.42 13.90 -4.42
CA GLY A 4 -25.62 12.51 -4.85
C GLY A 4 -24.30 11.88 -5.29
N SER A 5 -23.50 12.61 -6.07
CA SER A 5 -22.17 12.13 -6.50
C SER A 5 -21.21 11.87 -5.35
N PHE A 6 -21.33 12.61 -4.25
CA PHE A 6 -20.49 12.45 -3.06
C PHE A 6 -20.85 11.19 -2.27
N GLU A 7 -22.15 10.90 -2.13
CA GLU A 7 -22.63 9.71 -1.40
C GLU A 7 -22.28 8.38 -2.10
N GLU A 8 -22.06 8.40 -3.42
CA GLU A 8 -21.63 7.22 -4.19
C GLU A 8 -20.17 6.81 -3.98
N VAL A 9 -19.33 7.70 -3.44
CA VAL A 9 -17.88 7.46 -3.31
C VAL A 9 -17.58 6.25 -2.42
N LEU A 10 -18.26 6.13 -1.28
CA LEU A 10 -18.02 5.04 -0.34
C LEU A 10 -18.42 3.67 -0.91
N PRO A 11 -19.63 3.49 -1.51
CA PRO A 11 -19.97 2.28 -2.26
C PRO A 11 -18.93 1.91 -3.32
N LEU A 12 -18.46 2.87 -4.11
CA LEU A 12 -17.44 2.64 -5.15
C LEU A 12 -16.12 2.17 -4.55
N LYS A 13 -15.69 2.76 -3.43
CA LYS A 13 -14.50 2.33 -2.73
C LYS A 13 -14.60 0.89 -2.24
N ASN A 14 -15.74 0.51 -1.65
CA ASN A 14 -15.95 -0.86 -1.19
C ASN A 14 -15.83 -1.86 -2.34
N LEU A 15 -16.43 -1.56 -3.50
CA LEU A 15 -16.31 -2.39 -4.70
C LEU A 15 -14.86 -2.53 -5.16
N LEU A 16 -14.11 -1.42 -5.19
CA LEU A 16 -12.70 -1.43 -5.59
C LEU A 16 -11.84 -2.27 -4.63
N ASP A 17 -12.10 -2.20 -3.33
CA ASP A 17 -11.39 -3.01 -2.35
C ASP A 17 -11.65 -4.50 -2.55
N GLU A 18 -12.91 -4.91 -2.75
CA GLU A 18 -13.28 -6.30 -3.04
C GLU A 18 -12.53 -6.84 -4.26
N VAL A 19 -12.51 -6.08 -5.35
CA VAL A 19 -11.82 -6.47 -6.60
C VAL A 19 -10.30 -6.52 -6.42
N LYS A 20 -9.73 -5.72 -5.52
CA LYS A 20 -8.27 -5.60 -5.36
C LYS A 20 -7.67 -6.50 -4.28
N LYS A 21 -8.49 -7.18 -3.48
CA LYS A 21 -8.04 -8.15 -2.47
C LYS A 21 -7.02 -9.14 -3.05
N PRO A 22 -5.95 -9.47 -2.29
CA PRO A 22 -5.65 -9.05 -0.92
C PRO A 22 -4.89 -7.71 -0.82
N LYS A 23 -4.79 -6.93 -1.89
CA LYS A 23 -4.03 -5.67 -1.92
C LYS A 23 -4.95 -4.46 -1.73
N ASN A 24 -4.45 -3.43 -1.06
CA ASN A 24 -5.18 -2.18 -0.92
C ASN A 24 -5.14 -1.36 -2.22
N VAL A 25 -6.27 -0.72 -2.52
CA VAL A 25 -6.40 0.24 -3.63
C VAL A 25 -5.61 1.51 -3.28
N THR A 26 -4.99 2.12 -4.29
CA THR A 26 -4.41 3.45 -4.20
C THR A 26 -5.37 4.42 -4.86
N LEU A 27 -5.77 5.47 -4.17
CA LEU A 27 -6.72 6.46 -4.67
C LEU A 27 -6.43 7.86 -4.11
N ILE A 28 -7.08 8.84 -4.72
CA ILE A 28 -7.21 10.23 -4.28
C ILE A 28 -8.70 10.60 -4.42
N LEU A 29 -9.19 11.46 -3.53
CA LEU A 29 -10.53 12.02 -3.64
C LEU A 29 -10.45 13.43 -4.23
N VAL A 30 -11.25 13.71 -5.26
CA VAL A 30 -11.26 15.02 -5.94
C VAL A 30 -12.66 15.61 -5.96
N GLY A 31 -12.84 16.72 -5.24
CA GLY A 31 -14.04 17.56 -5.31
C GLY A 31 -13.97 18.47 -6.53
N ASN A 32 -14.66 18.11 -7.61
CA ASN A 32 -14.68 18.90 -8.84
C ASN A 32 -15.77 19.99 -8.82
N LYS A 33 -15.62 20.99 -9.71
CA LYS A 33 -16.48 22.17 -9.86
C LYS A 33 -16.40 23.14 -8.67
N ALA A 34 -15.19 23.37 -8.17
CA ALA A 34 -14.94 24.31 -7.06
C ALA A 34 -15.30 25.77 -7.41
N ASP A 35 -15.36 26.12 -8.70
CA ASP A 35 -15.78 27.42 -9.22
C ASP A 35 -17.26 27.74 -8.92
N LEU A 36 -18.08 26.72 -8.69
CA LEU A 36 -19.51 26.87 -8.46
C LEU A 36 -19.85 27.01 -6.97
N ASP A 37 -19.10 27.85 -6.24
CA ASP A 37 -19.18 27.97 -4.78
C ASP A 37 -20.59 28.36 -4.27
N HIS A 38 -21.29 29.25 -4.98
CA HIS A 38 -22.67 29.64 -4.66
C HIS A 38 -23.69 28.49 -4.75
N SER A 39 -23.35 27.39 -5.43
CA SER A 39 -24.20 26.20 -5.57
C SER A 39 -23.58 24.98 -4.89
N ARG A 40 -22.63 25.21 -3.98
CA ARG A 40 -21.95 24.16 -3.21
C ARG A 40 -22.95 23.39 -2.35
N GLN A 41 -22.99 22.07 -2.53
CA GLN A 41 -23.81 21.16 -1.71
C GLN A 41 -22.99 20.29 -0.76
N VAL A 42 -21.66 20.29 -0.93
CA VAL A 42 -20.71 19.53 -0.11
C VAL A 42 -19.62 20.48 0.33
N SER A 43 -19.46 20.61 1.65
CA SER A 43 -18.42 21.44 2.24
C SER A 43 -17.03 20.82 2.05
N THR A 44 -16.00 21.65 2.10
CA THR A 44 -14.60 21.18 2.09
C THR A 44 -14.32 20.24 3.27
N GLU A 45 -14.87 20.55 4.46
CA GLU A 45 -14.74 19.72 5.66
C GLU A 45 -15.34 18.31 5.47
N GLU A 46 -16.52 18.19 4.85
CA GLU A 46 -17.09 16.88 4.53
C GLU A 46 -16.19 16.08 3.57
N GLY A 47 -15.61 16.74 2.58
CA GLY A 47 -14.65 16.14 1.65
C GLY A 47 -13.39 15.63 2.35
N GLU A 48 -12.79 16.44 3.22
CA GLU A 48 -11.61 16.09 4.01
C GLU A 48 -11.89 14.94 4.97
N LYS A 49 -13.04 14.97 5.64
CA LYS A 49 -13.48 13.90 6.54
C LYS A 49 -13.62 12.58 5.78
N LEU A 50 -14.31 12.58 4.64
CA LEU A 50 -14.44 11.38 3.83
C LEU A 50 -13.08 10.88 3.34
N ALA A 51 -12.20 11.77 2.87
CA ALA A 51 -10.87 11.37 2.43
C ALA A 51 -10.04 10.72 3.55
N THR A 52 -10.17 11.22 4.77
CA THR A 52 -9.57 10.64 5.98
C THR A 52 -10.11 9.23 6.24
N GLU A 53 -11.44 9.05 6.19
CA GLU A 53 -12.09 7.74 6.33
C GLU A 53 -11.62 6.74 5.25
N LEU A 54 -11.39 7.22 4.02
CA LEU A 54 -10.91 6.42 2.90
C LEU A 54 -9.37 6.23 2.89
N ALA A 55 -8.65 6.83 3.83
CA ALA A 55 -7.19 6.87 3.91
C ALA A 55 -6.52 7.33 2.60
N CYS A 56 -7.01 8.45 2.05
CA CYS A 56 -6.53 9.05 0.80
C CYS A 56 -6.35 10.57 0.93
N ALA A 57 -5.66 11.17 -0.05
CA ALA A 57 -5.56 12.63 -0.13
C ALA A 57 -6.82 13.23 -0.75
N PHE A 58 -7.17 14.44 -0.33
CA PHE A 58 -8.29 15.23 -0.87
C PHE A 58 -7.78 16.45 -1.63
N TYR A 59 -8.43 16.76 -2.75
CA TYR A 59 -8.20 17.97 -3.52
C TYR A 59 -9.53 18.54 -4.00
N GLU A 60 -9.67 19.86 -4.00
CA GLU A 60 -10.75 20.55 -4.70
C GLU A 60 -10.20 21.20 -5.97
N CYS A 61 -10.91 21.04 -7.08
CA CYS A 61 -10.51 21.62 -8.34
C CYS A 61 -11.69 22.12 -9.17
N SER A 62 -11.39 22.98 -10.13
CA SER A 62 -12.30 23.31 -11.21
C SER A 62 -11.67 22.91 -12.54
N ALA A 63 -12.29 21.94 -13.20
CA ALA A 63 -11.94 21.63 -14.58
C ALA A 63 -12.27 22.78 -15.56
N CYS A 64 -13.19 23.69 -15.19
CA CYS A 64 -13.61 24.83 -16.01
C CYS A 64 -12.58 25.96 -15.97
N THR A 65 -12.15 26.36 -14.76
CA THR A 65 -11.22 27.48 -14.56
C THR A 65 -9.75 27.05 -14.54
N GLY A 66 -9.48 25.76 -14.31
CA GLY A 66 -8.13 25.22 -14.12
C GLY A 66 -7.59 25.40 -12.69
N GLU A 67 -8.40 25.92 -11.77
CA GLU A 67 -8.02 26.08 -10.36
C GLU A 67 -7.93 24.73 -9.61
N GLY A 68 -7.14 24.71 -8.53
CA GLY A 68 -7.04 23.54 -7.63
C GLY A 68 -5.92 22.54 -7.95
N ASN A 69 -4.90 22.95 -8.71
CA ASN A 69 -3.67 22.20 -9.01
C ASN A 69 -3.85 20.68 -9.19
N ILE A 70 -4.81 20.30 -10.03
CA ILE A 70 -5.14 18.90 -10.33
C ILE A 70 -3.92 18.09 -10.80
N MET A 71 -2.98 18.76 -11.47
CA MET A 71 -1.72 18.15 -11.92
C MET A 71 -0.91 17.58 -10.76
N GLU A 72 -0.81 18.31 -9.64
CA GLU A 72 -0.12 17.83 -8.46
C GLU A 72 -0.82 16.61 -7.86
N ALA A 73 -2.16 16.62 -7.78
CA ALA A 73 -2.92 15.46 -7.32
C ALA A 73 -2.62 14.19 -8.14
N PHE A 74 -2.54 14.33 -9.47
CA PHE A 74 -2.14 13.22 -10.35
C PHE A 74 -0.69 12.78 -10.15
N TYR A 75 0.24 13.72 -9.98
CA TYR A 75 1.64 13.38 -9.69
C TYR A 75 1.75 12.62 -8.37
N GLU A 76 1.02 13.01 -7.34
CA GLU A 76 1.14 12.38 -6.02
C GLU A 76 0.52 10.99 -6.03
N LEU A 77 -0.59 10.81 -6.75
CA LEU A 77 -1.14 9.48 -7.03
C LEU A 77 -0.11 8.59 -7.75
N CYS A 78 0.57 9.11 -8.77
CA CYS A 78 1.60 8.35 -9.50
C CYS A 78 2.78 7.99 -8.61
N ARG A 79 3.24 8.90 -7.74
CA ARG A 79 4.31 8.63 -6.76
C ARG A 79 3.89 7.54 -5.77
N GLU A 80 2.67 7.60 -5.27
CA GLU A 80 2.09 6.61 -4.36
C GLU A 80 2.06 5.21 -4.98
N VAL A 81 1.56 5.09 -6.21
CA VAL A 81 1.51 3.83 -6.95
C VAL A 81 2.91 3.24 -7.13
N ARG A 82 3.90 4.06 -7.52
CA ARG A 82 5.30 3.61 -7.67
C ARG A 82 5.86 3.13 -6.34
N ARG A 83 5.67 3.87 -5.25
CA ARG A 83 6.19 3.51 -3.91
C ARG A 83 5.64 2.17 -3.43
N ARG A 84 4.32 1.94 -3.57
CA ARG A 84 3.70 0.66 -3.18
C ARG A 84 4.22 -0.53 -3.99
N LYS A 85 4.49 -0.35 -5.29
CA LYS A 85 5.12 -1.39 -6.13
C LYS A 85 6.54 -1.72 -5.66
N MET A 86 7.34 -0.71 -5.28
CA MET A 86 8.71 -0.91 -4.80
C MET A 86 8.76 -1.68 -3.47
N VAL A 87 7.87 -1.36 -2.52
CA VAL A 87 7.80 -2.06 -1.23
C VAL A 87 7.45 -3.53 -1.42
N GLN A 88 6.45 -3.85 -2.26
CA GLN A 88 6.08 -5.24 -2.57
C GLN A 88 7.23 -6.03 -3.22
N GLY A 89 8.03 -5.40 -4.07
CA GLY A 89 9.20 -6.03 -4.69
C GLY A 89 10.33 -6.36 -3.70
N LYS A 90 10.57 -5.50 -2.70
CA LYS A 90 11.60 -5.71 -1.67
C LYS A 90 11.26 -6.86 -0.71
N THR A 91 10.00 -7.00 -0.31
CA THR A 91 9.56 -8.08 0.59
C THR A 91 9.79 -9.47 -0.03
N ARG A 92 9.54 -9.63 -1.35
CA ARG A 92 9.84 -10.88 -2.07
C ARG A 92 11.32 -11.25 -2.03
N ARG A 93 12.23 -10.30 -2.26
CA ARG A 93 13.68 -10.59 -2.29
C ARG A 93 14.26 -10.94 -0.92
N ARG A 94 13.77 -10.33 0.16
CA ARG A 94 14.21 -10.66 1.53
C ARG A 94 13.79 -12.09 1.92
N SER A 95 12.57 -12.51 1.61
CA SER A 95 12.09 -13.87 1.95
C SER A 95 12.93 -14.98 1.30
N SER A 96 13.26 -14.87 0.00
CA SER A 96 14.02 -15.90 -0.71
C SER A 96 15.44 -16.10 -0.16
N THR A 97 16.10 -15.03 0.28
CA THR A 97 17.49 -15.12 0.76
C THR A 97 17.56 -15.61 2.22
N THR A 98 16.56 -15.27 3.04
CA THR A 98 16.48 -15.70 4.45
C THR A 98 16.28 -17.21 4.57
N HIS A 99 15.41 -17.81 3.74
CA HIS A 99 15.19 -19.27 3.76
C HIS A 99 16.45 -20.05 3.38
N VAL A 100 17.24 -19.55 2.42
CA VAL A 100 18.52 -20.15 2.03
C VAL A 100 19.54 -20.04 3.17
N LYS A 101 19.67 -18.88 3.81
CA LYS A 101 20.56 -18.71 4.98
C LYS A 101 20.19 -19.65 6.13
N GLN A 102 18.89 -19.81 6.39
CA GLN A 102 18.39 -20.68 7.45
C GLN A 102 18.64 -22.17 7.14
N ALA A 103 18.48 -22.58 5.88
CA ALA A 103 18.79 -23.94 5.44
C ALA A 103 20.30 -24.25 5.54
N ILE A 104 21.16 -23.32 5.12
CA ILE A 104 22.63 -23.46 5.22
C ILE A 104 23.04 -23.56 6.69
N ASN A 105 22.56 -22.68 7.56
CA ASN A 105 22.89 -22.73 8.98
C ASN A 105 22.46 -24.06 9.62
N LYS A 106 21.26 -24.56 9.30
CA LYS A 106 20.78 -25.86 9.79
C LYS A 106 21.65 -27.02 9.30
N MET A 107 22.13 -26.96 8.06
CA MET A 107 23.02 -27.97 7.48
C MET A 107 24.39 -27.97 8.17
N LEU A 108 24.98 -26.78 8.38
CA LEU A 108 26.27 -26.62 9.06
C LEU A 108 26.20 -27.13 10.51
N THR A 109 25.13 -26.84 11.24
CA THR A 109 24.93 -27.36 12.60
C THR A 109 24.85 -28.88 12.60
N LYS A 110 24.09 -29.48 11.65
CA LYS A 110 23.94 -30.93 11.55
C LYS A 110 25.27 -31.62 11.23
N ILE A 111 26.06 -31.02 10.35
CA ILE A 111 27.40 -31.50 10.00
C ILE A 111 28.31 -31.46 11.24
N SER A 112 28.37 -30.33 11.95
CA SER A 112 29.15 -30.16 13.18
C SER A 112 28.78 -31.19 14.26
N THR A 113 27.49 -31.41 14.52
CA THR A 113 27.06 -32.42 15.48
C THR A 113 27.41 -33.85 15.08
N THR A 114 27.40 -34.16 13.78
CA THR A 114 27.76 -35.49 13.28
C THR A 114 29.26 -35.75 13.44
N PHE A 115 30.09 -34.73 13.23
CA PHE A 115 31.53 -34.81 13.48
C PHE A 115 31.86 -35.01 14.96
N LEU A 116 31.22 -34.24 15.85
CA LEU A 116 31.39 -34.41 17.30
C LEU A 116 30.95 -35.80 17.79
N GLN A 117 29.86 -36.35 17.24
CA GLN A 117 29.42 -37.72 17.58
C GLN A 117 30.40 -38.79 17.10
N LYS A 118 31.05 -38.60 15.95
CA LYS A 118 32.08 -39.53 15.45
C LYS A 118 33.35 -39.47 16.28
N GLU A 119 33.83 -38.27 16.63
CA GLU A 119 35.00 -38.12 17.50
C GLU A 119 34.77 -38.69 18.90
N ASN A 120 33.57 -38.47 19.47
CA ASN A 120 33.23 -39.04 20.77
C ASN A 120 33.11 -40.57 20.71
N ALA A 121 32.59 -41.15 19.62
CA ALA A 121 32.47 -42.61 19.47
C ALA A 121 33.83 -43.31 19.27
N THR A 122 34.83 -42.65 18.67
CA THR A 122 36.18 -43.20 18.48
C THR A 122 37.01 -43.22 19.76
N ASN A 123 36.63 -42.46 20.80
CA ASN A 123 37.36 -42.41 22.08
C ASN A 123 36.99 -43.53 23.08
N TRP A 124 36.13 -44.50 22.70
CA TRP A 124 35.71 -45.63 23.56
C TRP A 124 36.25 -46.99 23.11
N ILE A 125 37.27 -47.03 22.23
CA ILE A 125 37.77 -48.27 21.62
C ILE A 125 39.19 -48.66 22.11
N PHE A 126 39.59 -48.25 23.31
CA PHE A 126 40.80 -48.75 23.98
C PHE A 126 40.51 -49.13 25.44
#